data_AF-A0A8H3XXQ9-F1
#
_entry.id   AF-A0A8H3XXQ9-F1
#
_cell.length_a   1.000
_cell.length_b   1.000
_cell.length_c   1.000
_cell.angle_alpha   90.00
_cell.angle_beta   90.00
_cell.angle_gamma   90.00
#
_symmetry.space_group_name_H-M   'P 1'
#
loop_
_entity.id
_entity.type
_entity.pdbx_description
1 polymer ?
#
loop_
_entity_poly.entity_id
_entity_poly.type
_entity_poly.pdbx_seq_one_letter_code
_entity_poly.pdbx_strand_id
1 'polypeptide(L)'
;MEELQAKHRKEQKDLQARITQKKKSATKKTRKGVNDDCERLQRELSERQQAEIAQLNGESDQPVDGIEDLSLNESSEGNRNADEAGDSPDQQNADTPSETTTSSPQSSTPATPQPSGPRPKKPNRQKARLARRAAEQAAQSAIAAEEAANQTDHRGNEKEVMEGVFKRLQLKEVDINPDGHCLFSAIACQLDEQGIGLKPDPKRMILQPPTQSRIDTVASPKHDGYRAVRAVAADFISDHQDDFAPFMEEPLDQYTRKVKLTAEWGGQLELQAIARAYGVEINVIQGDGRIEKIEPGDVEEPGDEEGSKRVIWLAYYRHTYGLGEHYNALSKHT
;
A
#
# COMPACT_ATOMS: atom_id res chain seq x y z
N MET A 1 -14.60 1.77 -42.55
CA MET A 1 -13.68 1.00 -41.68
C MET A 1 -12.59 0.30 -42.50
N GLU A 2 -12.93 -0.46 -43.54
CA GLU A 2 -11.95 -1.18 -44.39
C GLU A 2 -10.99 -0.27 -45.19
N GLU A 3 -11.47 0.86 -45.74
CA GLU A 3 -10.62 1.81 -46.48
C GLU A 3 -9.58 2.51 -45.60
N LEU A 4 -9.95 2.84 -44.35
CA LEU A 4 -9.05 3.46 -43.37
C LEU A 4 -7.94 2.49 -42.96
N GLN A 5 -8.30 1.23 -42.68
CA GLN A 5 -7.32 0.19 -42.38
C GLN A 5 -6.37 -0.08 -43.55
N ALA A 6 -6.84 -0.01 -44.79
CA ALA A 6 -5.99 -0.13 -45.97
C ALA A 6 -4.99 1.04 -46.09
N LYS A 7 -5.42 2.26 -45.77
CA LYS A 7 -4.56 3.45 -45.72
C LYS A 7 -3.51 3.33 -44.61
N HIS A 8 -3.90 2.92 -43.40
CA HIS A 8 -2.99 2.73 -42.25
C HIS A 8 -1.91 1.68 -42.54
N ARG A 9 -2.28 0.57 -43.18
CA ARG A 9 -1.34 -0.46 -43.61
C ARG A 9 -0.33 0.06 -44.64
N LYS A 10 -0.73 0.99 -45.52
CA LYS A 10 0.15 1.61 -46.50
C LYS A 10 1.13 2.58 -45.83
N GLU A 11 0.63 3.44 -44.94
CA GLU A 11 1.46 4.38 -44.17
C GLU A 11 2.48 3.67 -43.28
N GLN A 12 2.10 2.56 -42.66
CA GLN A 12 3.01 1.76 -41.83
C GLN A 12 4.14 1.13 -42.66
N LYS A 13 3.85 0.67 -43.89
CA LYS A 13 4.86 0.16 -44.83
C LYS A 13 5.80 1.28 -45.31
N ASP A 14 5.26 2.44 -45.65
CA ASP A 14 6.06 3.60 -46.08
C ASP A 14 6.97 4.11 -44.95
N LEU A 15 6.47 4.11 -43.70
CA LEU A 15 7.26 4.45 -42.51
C LEU A 15 8.40 3.46 -42.28
N GLN A 16 8.13 2.15 -42.38
CA GLN A 16 9.16 1.11 -42.25
C GLN A 16 10.26 1.25 -43.32
N ALA A 17 9.89 1.58 -44.57
CA ALA A 17 10.85 1.86 -45.63
C ALA A 17 11.74 3.08 -45.28
N ARG A 18 11.13 4.16 -44.77
CA ARG A 18 11.83 5.38 -44.36
C ARG A 18 12.76 5.17 -43.16
N ILE A 19 12.33 4.39 -42.16
CA ILE A 19 13.15 4.00 -41.00
C ILE A 19 14.35 3.18 -41.46
N THR A 20 14.13 2.22 -42.35
CA THR A 20 15.21 1.39 -42.91
C THR A 20 16.23 2.24 -43.65
N GLN A 21 15.78 3.22 -44.44
CA GLN A 21 16.68 4.15 -45.15
C GLN A 21 17.46 5.07 -44.17
N LYS A 22 16.79 5.63 -43.15
CA LYS A 22 17.41 6.46 -42.11
C LYS A 22 18.46 5.68 -41.30
N LYS A 23 18.15 4.46 -40.88
CA LYS A 23 19.09 3.60 -40.15
C LYS A 23 20.29 3.20 -41.01
N LYS A 24 20.10 3.03 -42.32
CA LYS A 24 21.19 2.76 -43.27
C LYS A 24 22.11 3.96 -43.51
N SER A 25 21.59 5.19 -43.48
CA SER A 25 22.40 6.41 -43.63
C SER A 25 23.06 6.90 -42.33
N ALA A 26 22.77 6.25 -41.19
CA ALA A 26 23.32 6.62 -39.89
C ALA A 26 24.77 6.18 -39.69
N THR A 27 25.61 7.11 -39.19
CA THR A 27 27.00 6.85 -38.84
C THR A 27 27.13 6.47 -37.36
N LYS A 28 28.30 5.94 -36.93
CA LYS A 28 28.52 5.52 -35.52
C LYS A 28 28.25 6.64 -34.50
N LYS A 29 28.45 7.92 -34.86
CA LYS A 29 28.19 9.07 -34.00
C LYS A 29 26.73 9.52 -33.98
N THR A 30 25.98 9.26 -35.06
CA THR A 30 24.57 9.70 -35.21
C THR A 30 23.56 8.58 -34.99
N ARG A 31 24.02 7.32 -34.83
CA ARG A 31 23.16 6.14 -34.68
C ARG A 31 22.15 6.23 -33.53
N LYS A 32 22.54 6.81 -32.38
CA LYS A 32 21.63 6.99 -31.24
C LYS A 32 20.49 7.96 -31.61
N GLY A 33 20.82 9.18 -32.03
CA GLY A 33 19.79 10.17 -32.41
C GLY A 33 18.92 9.72 -33.60
N VAL A 34 19.46 8.96 -34.56
CA VAL A 34 18.65 8.40 -35.65
C VAL A 34 17.71 7.29 -35.16
N ASN A 35 18.10 6.49 -34.16
CA ASN A 35 17.20 5.52 -33.54
C ASN A 35 16.07 6.21 -32.77
N ASP A 36 16.41 7.20 -31.93
CA ASP A 36 15.44 8.00 -31.17
C ASP A 36 14.43 8.68 -32.11
N ASP A 37 14.91 9.23 -33.23
CA ASP A 37 14.06 9.80 -34.29
C ASP A 37 13.13 8.76 -34.94
N CYS A 38 13.60 7.52 -35.13
CA CYS A 38 12.78 6.46 -35.71
C CYS A 38 11.68 6.00 -34.75
N GLU A 39 12.00 5.91 -33.45
CA GLU A 39 11.04 5.57 -32.40
C GLU A 39 9.96 6.66 -32.26
N ARG A 40 10.36 7.93 -32.28
CA ARG A 40 9.41 9.05 -32.30
C ARG A 40 8.45 8.98 -33.49
N LEU A 41 8.99 8.75 -34.70
CA LEU A 41 8.18 8.64 -35.91
C LEU A 41 7.19 7.45 -35.88
N GLN A 42 7.56 6.35 -35.22
CA GLN A 42 6.66 5.21 -35.01
C GLN A 42 5.55 5.53 -34.01
N ARG A 43 5.89 6.22 -32.92
CA ARG A 43 4.93 6.63 -31.89
C ARG A 43 3.89 7.60 -32.47
N GLU A 44 4.34 8.65 -33.16
CA GLU A 44 3.46 9.64 -33.79
C GLU A 44 2.48 9.01 -34.79
N LEU A 45 2.95 8.07 -35.63
CA LEU A 45 2.06 7.39 -36.57
C LEU A 45 1.04 6.50 -35.84
N SER A 46 1.47 5.75 -34.83
CA SER A 46 0.58 4.88 -34.05
C SER A 46 -0.49 5.67 -33.30
N GLU A 47 -0.11 6.78 -32.68
CA GLU A 47 -1.01 7.67 -31.95
C GLU A 47 -2.04 8.32 -32.87
N ARG A 48 -1.61 8.78 -34.05
CA ARG A 48 -2.53 9.31 -35.06
C ARG A 48 -3.51 8.25 -35.56
N GLN A 49 -3.04 7.04 -35.85
CA GLN A 49 -3.90 5.95 -36.32
C GLN A 49 -4.90 5.53 -35.24
N GLN A 50 -4.46 5.50 -33.98
CA GLN A 50 -5.33 5.24 -32.83
C GLN A 50 -6.40 6.32 -32.67
N ALA A 51 -6.05 7.60 -32.81
CA ALA A 51 -7.00 8.71 -32.77
C ALA A 51 -7.99 8.67 -33.95
N GLU A 52 -7.54 8.35 -35.16
CA GLU A 52 -8.41 8.19 -36.33
C GLU A 52 -9.39 7.01 -36.16
N ILE A 53 -8.98 5.93 -35.47
CA ILE A 53 -9.86 4.79 -35.13
C ILE A 53 -10.86 5.18 -34.03
N ALA A 54 -10.40 5.84 -32.97
CA ALA A 54 -11.26 6.29 -31.86
C ALA A 54 -12.36 7.25 -32.35
N GLN A 55 -12.00 8.20 -33.22
CA GLN A 55 -12.93 9.16 -33.81
C GLN A 55 -13.97 8.49 -34.73
N LEU A 56 -13.61 7.39 -35.40
CA LEU A 56 -14.53 6.60 -36.24
C LEU A 56 -15.41 5.64 -35.44
N ASN A 57 -14.95 5.19 -34.27
CA ASN A 57 -15.72 4.35 -33.34
C ASN A 57 -16.67 5.15 -32.42
N GLY A 58 -16.65 6.48 -32.51
CA GLY A 58 -17.61 7.35 -31.81
C GLY A 58 -17.19 7.77 -30.40
N GLU A 59 -15.95 7.52 -29.97
CA GLU A 59 -15.40 8.15 -28.77
C GLU A 59 -14.91 9.55 -29.12
N SER A 60 -15.73 10.56 -28.78
CA SER A 60 -15.32 11.96 -28.81
C SER A 60 -14.78 12.32 -27.44
N ASP A 61 -13.46 12.35 -27.27
CA ASP A 61 -12.84 13.02 -26.12
C ASP A 61 -12.36 14.42 -26.52
N GLN A 62 -13.00 15.42 -25.89
CA GLN A 62 -12.50 16.78 -25.79
C GLN A 62 -11.30 16.82 -24.84
N PRO A 63 -10.33 17.72 -25.07
CA PRO A 63 -9.13 17.81 -24.26
C PRO A 63 -9.44 18.50 -22.92
N VAL A 64 -9.13 17.82 -21.81
CA VAL A 64 -8.98 18.48 -20.51
C VAL A 64 -7.51 18.86 -20.33
N ASP A 65 -7.22 20.12 -20.65
CA ASP A 65 -6.05 20.82 -20.12
C ASP A 65 -6.26 21.06 -18.62
N GLY A 66 -5.29 20.63 -17.82
CA GLY A 66 -5.16 21.03 -16.41
C GLY A 66 -5.12 19.87 -15.44
N ILE A 67 -3.93 19.33 -15.23
CA ILE A 67 -3.26 19.24 -13.91
C ILE A 67 -1.86 18.67 -14.17
N GLU A 68 -0.88 19.56 -14.06
CA GLU A 68 0.49 19.18 -13.73
C GLU A 68 0.49 18.57 -12.32
N ASP A 69 1.26 17.49 -12.18
CA ASP A 69 2.14 17.18 -11.04
C ASP A 69 1.94 15.78 -10.40
N LEU A 70 3.08 15.07 -10.33
CA LEU A 70 3.40 13.86 -9.55
C LEU A 70 2.78 12.50 -9.92
N SER A 71 3.44 11.77 -10.82
CA SER A 71 3.85 10.38 -10.52
C SER A 71 5.15 10.01 -11.26
N LEU A 72 6.27 10.44 -10.68
CA LEU A 72 7.53 9.71 -10.84
C LEU A 72 7.41 8.41 -10.05
N ASN A 73 7.25 7.28 -10.75
CA ASN A 73 7.88 6.07 -10.26
C ASN A 73 8.67 5.39 -11.39
N GLU A 74 9.96 5.33 -11.14
CA GLU A 74 10.99 4.69 -11.94
C GLU A 74 10.68 3.19 -12.13
N SER A 75 10.68 2.80 -13.39
CA SER A 75 11.52 1.73 -13.92
C SER A 75 12.22 0.81 -12.90
N SER A 76 11.60 -0.35 -12.67
CA SER A 76 12.34 -1.58 -12.37
C SER A 76 12.38 -2.44 -13.64
N GLU A 77 13.44 -2.29 -14.44
CA GLU A 77 13.80 -3.27 -15.45
C GLU A 77 14.21 -4.58 -14.78
N GLY A 78 13.39 -5.61 -14.95
CA GLY A 78 13.79 -6.99 -14.72
C GLY A 78 14.74 -7.43 -15.83
N ASN A 79 15.99 -7.69 -15.49
CA ASN A 79 16.82 -8.60 -16.26
C ASN A 79 17.38 -9.71 -15.37
N ARG A 80 16.74 -10.88 -15.52
CA ARG A 80 17.31 -12.23 -15.60
C ARG A 80 18.75 -12.38 -15.10
N ASN A 81 18.94 -13.19 -14.07
CA ASN A 81 20.10 -14.07 -13.98
C ASN A 81 19.66 -15.46 -13.52
N ALA A 82 20.18 -16.45 -14.23
CA ALA A 82 20.18 -17.84 -13.83
C ALA A 82 21.33 -18.07 -12.85
N ASP A 83 21.06 -18.87 -11.83
CA ASP A 83 21.99 -19.31 -10.81
C ASP A 83 23.05 -20.27 -11.37
N GLU A 84 24.30 -20.05 -10.96
CA GLU A 84 25.26 -21.13 -10.77
C GLU A 84 26.02 -20.89 -9.45
N ALA A 85 26.16 -21.97 -8.69
CA ALA A 85 26.37 -21.99 -7.26
C ALA A 85 27.85 -22.06 -6.84
N GLY A 86 28.08 -21.67 -5.58
CA GLY A 86 29.10 -22.25 -4.69
C GLY A 86 30.49 -21.62 -4.74
N ASP A 87 30.88 -20.91 -3.68
CA ASP A 87 31.74 -21.50 -2.63
C ASP A 87 31.97 -20.49 -1.48
N SER A 88 32.02 -21.03 -0.27
CA SER A 88 32.19 -20.32 1.01
C SER A 88 33.65 -20.00 1.29
N PRO A 89 33.98 -19.05 2.18
CA PRO A 89 35.24 -19.10 2.90
C PRO A 89 35.01 -19.36 4.39
N ASP A 90 35.59 -20.45 4.89
CA ASP A 90 35.76 -20.71 6.31
C ASP A 90 37.24 -20.47 6.70
N GLN A 91 37.41 -19.85 7.87
CA GLN A 91 38.51 -19.98 8.84
C GLN A 91 39.98 -19.90 8.37
N GLN A 92 40.74 -18.94 8.94
CA GLN A 92 41.56 -19.25 10.12
C GLN A 92 42.28 -18.04 10.74
N ASN A 93 42.40 -18.17 12.06
CA ASN A 93 43.07 -17.34 13.06
C ASN A 93 44.61 -17.47 13.03
N ALA A 94 45.24 -16.57 13.79
CA ALA A 94 46.62 -16.57 14.30
C ALA A 94 47.71 -16.19 13.26
N ASP A 95 48.76 -15.45 13.58
CA ASP A 95 49.43 -15.30 14.86
C ASP A 95 50.26 -13.99 14.89
N THR A 96 50.47 -13.45 16.09
CA THR A 96 51.44 -12.38 16.38
C THR A 96 52.72 -13.07 16.88
N PRO A 97 53.93 -12.53 16.70
CA PRO A 97 54.49 -11.80 17.83
C PRO A 97 55.37 -10.58 17.47
N SER A 98 55.39 -9.66 18.42
CA SER A 98 56.40 -8.60 18.56
C SER A 98 57.80 -9.17 18.79
N GLU A 99 58.82 -8.52 18.23
CA GLU A 99 60.08 -8.34 18.94
C GLU A 99 60.55 -6.88 18.83
N THR A 100 60.77 -6.30 20.00
CA THR A 100 61.43 -5.04 20.27
C THR A 100 62.91 -5.35 20.51
N THR A 101 63.85 -4.72 19.81
CA THR A 101 65.16 -4.41 20.39
C THR A 101 65.69 -3.08 19.88
N THR A 102 66.17 -2.31 20.85
CA THR A 102 66.65 -0.93 20.80
C THR A 102 68.16 -0.91 20.61
N SER A 103 68.68 0.03 19.82
CA SER A 103 69.96 0.73 20.12
C SER A 103 70.18 1.93 19.18
N SER A 104 70.31 3.11 19.79
CA SER A 104 70.89 4.34 19.21
C SER A 104 72.35 4.46 19.69
N PRO A 105 73.11 5.57 19.49
CA PRO A 105 72.98 6.76 18.63
C PRO A 105 74.29 7.14 17.89
N GLN A 106 74.28 8.12 16.98
CA GLN A 106 75.29 9.20 16.90
C GLN A 106 75.00 10.21 15.77
N SER A 107 75.64 11.36 15.85
CA SER A 107 75.14 12.72 15.61
C SER A 107 75.78 13.48 14.44
N SER A 108 75.17 14.63 14.09
CA SER A 108 75.71 15.89 13.49
C SER A 108 76.05 16.02 11.99
N THR A 109 75.13 16.66 11.22
CA THR A 109 75.18 17.89 10.34
C THR A 109 76.41 18.24 9.45
N PRO A 110 76.33 19.16 8.43
CA PRO A 110 75.26 19.56 7.48
C PRO A 110 75.72 19.76 5.97
N ALA A 111 74.76 19.94 5.04
CA ALA A 111 74.81 20.56 3.67
C ALA A 111 75.78 19.95 2.62
N THR A 112 75.49 19.61 1.34
CA THR A 112 74.58 20.07 0.24
C THR A 112 74.77 19.05 -0.93
N PRO A 113 74.27 19.23 -2.19
CA PRO A 113 72.92 19.33 -2.74
C PRO A 113 72.41 18.01 -3.42
N GLN A 114 71.10 17.98 -3.70
CA GLN A 114 70.30 17.07 -4.57
C GLN A 114 70.95 15.87 -5.30
N PRO A 115 70.21 14.74 -5.35
CA PRO A 115 69.59 14.40 -6.64
C PRO A 115 68.11 13.99 -6.55
N SER A 116 67.32 14.57 -7.45
CA SER A 116 66.06 14.07 -8.03
C SER A 116 65.28 13.01 -7.24
N GLY A 117 64.41 13.45 -6.32
CA GLY A 117 63.32 12.62 -5.82
C GLY A 117 62.29 12.32 -6.93
N PRO A 118 61.70 11.11 -6.98
CA PRO A 118 60.66 10.81 -7.95
C PRO A 118 59.44 11.71 -7.69
N ARG A 119 59.04 12.49 -8.69
CA ARG A 119 57.89 13.39 -8.59
C ARG A 119 56.64 12.57 -8.23
N PRO A 120 55.84 12.96 -7.21
CA PRO A 120 54.63 12.23 -6.87
C PRO A 120 53.68 12.24 -8.06
N LYS A 121 53.28 11.05 -8.53
CA LYS A 121 52.33 10.90 -9.63
C LYS A 121 51.02 11.58 -9.23
N LYS A 122 50.58 12.57 -10.03
CA LYS A 122 49.31 13.28 -9.81
C LYS A 122 48.17 12.26 -9.73
N PRO A 123 47.33 12.27 -8.67
CA PRO A 123 46.25 11.31 -8.52
C PRO A 123 45.26 11.43 -9.69
N ASN A 124 44.84 10.28 -10.21
CA ASN A 124 43.96 10.19 -11.38
C ASN A 124 42.66 10.98 -11.11
N ARG A 125 42.43 12.05 -11.87
CA ARG A 125 41.32 13.00 -11.70
C ARG A 125 39.94 12.32 -11.70
N GLN A 126 39.81 11.19 -12.40
CA GLN A 126 38.60 10.36 -12.42
C GLN A 126 38.37 9.65 -11.08
N LYS A 127 39.43 9.12 -10.45
CA LYS A 127 39.37 8.48 -9.13
C LYS A 127 38.99 9.49 -8.04
N ALA A 128 39.52 10.72 -8.12
CA ALA A 128 39.15 11.79 -7.20
C ALA A 128 37.66 12.21 -7.33
N ARG A 129 37.13 12.26 -8.56
CA ARG A 129 35.71 12.55 -8.79
C ARG A 129 34.79 11.43 -8.28
N LEU A 130 35.17 10.17 -8.48
CA LEU A 130 34.43 9.01 -7.98
C LEU A 130 34.44 8.97 -6.45
N ALA A 131 35.60 9.20 -5.83
CA ALA A 131 35.73 9.26 -4.37
C ALA A 131 34.90 10.39 -3.76
N ARG A 132 34.84 11.56 -4.40
CA ARG A 132 33.97 12.67 -3.97
C ARG A 132 32.49 12.30 -4.03
N ARG A 133 32.05 11.64 -5.11
CA ARG A 133 30.65 11.16 -5.23
C ARG A 133 30.33 10.08 -4.20
N ALA A 134 31.23 9.15 -3.96
CA ALA A 134 31.05 8.10 -2.95
C ALA A 134 30.98 8.70 -1.53
N ALA A 135 31.81 9.70 -1.23
CA ALA A 135 31.76 10.41 0.05
C ALA A 135 30.46 11.22 0.23
N GLU A 136 29.96 11.85 -0.83
CA GLU A 136 28.69 12.58 -0.83
C GLU A 136 27.51 11.62 -0.63
N GLN A 137 27.50 10.48 -1.32
CA GLN A 137 26.47 9.44 -1.14
C GLN A 137 26.54 8.81 0.25
N ALA A 138 27.73 8.58 0.79
CA ALA A 138 27.90 8.08 2.15
C ALA A 138 27.41 9.09 3.19
N ALA A 139 27.67 10.39 2.99
CA ALA A 139 27.16 11.45 3.86
C ALA A 139 25.63 11.57 3.78
N GLN A 140 25.05 11.50 2.57
CA GLN A 140 23.60 11.46 2.39
C GLN A 140 22.98 10.23 3.03
N SER A 141 23.58 9.04 2.89
CA SER A 141 23.09 7.83 3.55
C SER A 141 23.21 7.89 5.07
N ALA A 142 24.23 8.57 5.61
CA ALA A 142 24.39 8.76 7.04
C ALA A 142 23.34 9.72 7.60
N ILE A 143 23.07 10.82 6.90
CA ILE A 143 22.00 11.77 7.26
C ILE A 143 20.64 11.07 7.19
N ALA A 144 20.35 10.34 6.11
CA ALA A 144 19.11 9.58 5.97
C ALA A 144 18.96 8.49 7.04
N ALA A 145 20.06 7.84 7.45
CA ALA A 145 20.03 6.86 8.53
C ALA A 145 19.82 7.51 9.92
N GLU A 146 20.39 8.68 10.16
CA GLU A 146 20.18 9.46 11.39
C GLU A 146 18.74 9.99 11.47
N GLU A 147 18.18 10.46 10.36
CA GLU A 147 16.77 10.87 10.25
C GLU A 147 15.82 9.68 10.46
N ALA A 148 16.12 8.53 9.84
CA ALA A 148 15.33 7.30 10.02
C ALA A 148 15.39 6.76 11.47
N ALA A 149 16.55 6.84 12.12
CA ALA A 149 16.72 6.42 13.51
C ALA A 149 15.96 7.32 14.50
N ASN A 150 15.75 8.59 14.16
CA ASN A 150 14.97 9.53 14.95
C ASN A 150 13.45 9.46 14.65
N GLN A 151 13.02 8.65 13.69
CA GLN A 151 11.60 8.45 13.41
C GLN A 151 10.97 7.64 14.55
N THR A 152 9.87 8.15 15.11
CA THR A 152 9.12 7.42 16.14
C THR A 152 8.44 6.20 15.54
N ASP A 153 8.62 5.04 16.15
CA ASP A 153 7.96 3.80 15.73
C ASP A 153 6.49 3.81 16.18
N HIS A 154 5.64 4.50 15.41
CA HIS A 154 4.20 4.56 15.66
C HIS A 154 3.55 3.17 15.65
N ARG A 155 4.06 2.25 14.82
CA ARG A 155 3.54 0.89 14.69
C ARG A 155 3.89 0.03 15.89
N GLY A 156 5.15 0.05 16.33
CA GLY A 156 5.59 -0.64 17.53
C GLY A 156 4.84 -0.17 18.77
N ASN A 157 4.71 1.14 18.93
CA ASN A 157 4.00 1.74 20.06
C ASN A 157 2.52 1.34 20.08
N GLU A 158 1.82 1.43 18.94
CA GLU A 158 0.42 1.01 18.82
C GLU A 158 0.24 -0.45 19.21
N LYS A 159 1.09 -1.33 18.65
CA LYS A 159 1.03 -2.77 18.93
C LYS A 159 1.27 -3.08 20.41
N GLU A 160 2.27 -2.46 21.03
CA GLU A 160 2.58 -2.68 22.45
C GLU A 160 1.43 -2.26 23.37
N VAL A 161 0.83 -1.08 23.09
CA VAL A 161 -0.32 -0.60 23.85
C VAL A 161 -1.51 -1.56 23.70
N MET A 162 -1.82 -1.97 22.47
CA MET A 162 -2.92 -2.88 22.16
C MET A 162 -2.74 -4.24 22.85
N GLU A 163 -1.56 -4.84 22.76
CA GLU A 163 -1.24 -6.11 23.45
C GLU A 163 -1.42 -6.00 24.97
N GLY A 164 -1.04 -4.86 25.56
CA GLY A 164 -1.28 -4.56 26.97
C GLY A 164 -2.77 -4.54 27.34
N VAL A 165 -3.60 -3.93 26.49
CA VAL A 165 -5.06 -3.90 26.68
C VAL A 165 -5.67 -5.29 26.50
N PHE A 166 -5.28 -6.03 25.46
CA PHE A 166 -5.78 -7.38 25.19
C PHE A 166 -5.49 -8.32 26.37
N LYS A 167 -4.26 -8.27 26.90
CA LYS A 167 -3.87 -9.05 28.08
C LYS A 167 -4.69 -8.69 29.32
N ARG A 168 -4.93 -7.39 29.55
CA ARG A 168 -5.74 -6.91 30.69
C ARG A 168 -7.19 -7.36 30.60
N LEU A 169 -7.76 -7.38 29.41
CA LEU A 169 -9.17 -7.76 29.16
C LEU A 169 -9.36 -9.24 28.83
N GLN A 170 -8.27 -10.03 28.80
CA GLN A 170 -8.27 -11.44 28.41
C GLN A 170 -8.89 -11.65 27.02
N LEU A 171 -8.54 -10.79 26.08
CA LEU A 171 -8.95 -10.86 24.69
C LEU A 171 -7.80 -11.43 23.85
N LYS A 172 -8.18 -12.18 22.81
CA LYS A 172 -7.29 -12.73 21.81
C LYS A 172 -7.70 -12.21 20.45
N GLU A 173 -6.73 -11.65 19.75
CA GLU A 173 -6.89 -11.16 18.39
C GLU A 173 -7.12 -12.30 17.39
N VAL A 174 -8.07 -12.07 16.49
CA VAL A 174 -8.38 -12.89 15.33
C VAL A 174 -8.06 -12.05 14.11
N ASP A 175 -7.02 -12.46 13.38
CA ASP A 175 -6.53 -11.76 12.20
C ASP A 175 -7.59 -11.76 11.09
N ILE A 176 -7.92 -10.56 10.61
CA ILE A 176 -8.78 -10.32 9.46
C ILE A 176 -7.92 -9.86 8.28
N ASN A 177 -8.31 -10.24 7.06
CA ASN A 177 -7.59 -9.82 5.86
C ASN A 177 -7.54 -8.29 5.77
N PRO A 178 -6.36 -7.70 5.50
CA PRO A 178 -6.21 -6.26 5.36
C PRO A 178 -6.70 -5.80 3.99
N ASP A 179 -8.01 -5.78 3.83
CA ASP A 179 -8.72 -5.27 2.65
C ASP A 179 -9.75 -4.21 3.07
N GLY A 180 -10.40 -3.58 2.08
CA GLY A 180 -11.46 -2.60 2.34
C GLY A 180 -12.70 -3.20 3.03
N HIS A 181 -12.77 -4.51 3.24
CA HIS A 181 -13.87 -5.19 3.92
C HIS A 181 -13.58 -5.48 5.40
N CYS A 182 -12.39 -5.17 5.91
CA CYS A 182 -11.92 -5.53 7.26
C CYS A 182 -12.95 -5.29 8.37
N LEU A 183 -13.58 -4.11 8.46
CA LEU A 183 -14.61 -3.81 9.47
C LEU A 183 -15.75 -4.84 9.45
N PHE A 184 -16.35 -5.01 8.28
CA PHE A 184 -17.52 -5.87 8.10
C PHE A 184 -17.16 -7.35 8.26
N SER A 185 -15.95 -7.74 7.84
CA SER A 185 -15.40 -9.10 8.04
C SER A 185 -15.16 -9.38 9.52
N ALA A 186 -14.60 -8.44 10.27
CA ALA A 186 -14.39 -8.56 11.71
C ALA A 186 -15.72 -8.71 12.46
N ILE A 187 -16.71 -7.90 12.11
CA ILE A 187 -18.07 -7.98 12.67
C ILE A 187 -18.73 -9.31 12.31
N ALA A 188 -18.65 -9.75 11.05
CA ALA A 188 -19.22 -11.04 10.64
C ALA A 188 -18.61 -12.21 11.43
N CYS A 189 -17.30 -12.17 11.69
CA CYS A 189 -16.62 -13.15 12.53
C CYS A 189 -17.15 -13.12 13.98
N GLN A 190 -17.29 -11.92 14.56
CA GLN A 190 -17.81 -11.75 15.91
C GLN A 190 -19.27 -12.20 16.07
N LEU A 191 -20.13 -11.88 15.10
CA LEU A 191 -21.54 -12.29 15.12
C LEU A 191 -21.71 -13.82 15.05
N ASP A 192 -20.84 -14.48 14.30
CA ASP A 192 -20.78 -15.95 14.22
C ASP A 192 -20.29 -16.56 15.54
N GLU A 193 -19.20 -16.03 16.11
CA GLU A 193 -18.63 -16.49 17.38
C GLU A 193 -19.60 -16.33 18.56
N GLN A 194 -20.40 -15.26 18.57
CA GLN A 194 -21.43 -15.05 19.60
C GLN A 194 -22.73 -15.83 19.34
N GLY A 195 -22.84 -16.58 18.24
CA GLY A 195 -24.04 -17.35 17.89
C GLY A 195 -25.26 -16.50 17.51
N ILE A 196 -25.05 -15.22 17.16
CA ILE A 196 -26.11 -14.29 16.73
C ILE A 196 -26.47 -14.58 15.27
N GLY A 197 -25.46 -14.90 14.47
CA GLY A 197 -25.58 -15.10 13.03
C GLY A 197 -25.71 -13.80 12.25
N LEU A 198 -25.77 -13.93 10.92
CA LEU A 198 -25.73 -12.78 10.00
C LEU A 198 -27.10 -12.14 9.77
N LYS A 199 -28.18 -12.78 10.25
CA LYS A 199 -29.55 -12.24 10.16
C LYS A 199 -29.77 -11.28 11.35
N PRO A 200 -30.02 -9.98 11.10
CA PRO A 200 -30.31 -9.02 12.15
C PRO A 200 -31.62 -9.34 12.86
N ASP A 201 -31.84 -8.69 14.01
CA ASP A 201 -33.04 -8.91 14.81
C ASP A 201 -34.28 -8.43 14.04
N PRO A 202 -35.25 -9.32 13.76
CA PRO A 202 -36.47 -8.94 13.04
C PRO A 202 -37.31 -7.87 13.77
N LYS A 203 -37.11 -7.66 15.08
CA LYS A 203 -37.75 -6.56 15.81
C LYS A 203 -37.12 -5.20 15.50
N ARG A 204 -35.83 -5.16 15.13
CA ARG A 204 -35.03 -3.94 14.94
C ARG A 204 -34.97 -3.49 13.49
N MET A 205 -35.07 -4.43 12.55
CA MET A 205 -35.07 -4.11 11.12
C MET A 205 -35.82 -5.17 10.30
N ILE A 206 -36.57 -4.72 9.30
CA ILE A 206 -37.19 -5.60 8.31
C ILE A 206 -36.22 -5.81 7.15
N LEU A 207 -35.83 -7.05 6.90
CA LEU A 207 -34.91 -7.38 5.81
C LEU A 207 -35.56 -7.20 4.44
N GLN A 208 -34.97 -6.33 3.61
CA GLN A 208 -35.36 -6.21 2.22
C GLN A 208 -34.97 -7.46 1.41
N PRO A 209 -35.76 -7.89 0.41
CA PRO A 209 -35.48 -9.12 -0.35
C PRO A 209 -34.06 -9.21 -0.96
N PRO A 210 -33.46 -8.12 -1.50
CA PRO A 210 -32.08 -8.16 -2.00
C PRO A 210 -31.05 -8.47 -0.90
N THR A 211 -31.27 -7.96 0.30
CA THR A 211 -30.38 -8.17 1.45
C THR A 211 -30.58 -9.56 2.04
N GLN A 212 -31.82 -10.04 2.12
CA GLN A 212 -32.11 -11.42 2.47
C GLN A 212 -31.37 -12.40 1.56
N SER A 213 -31.44 -12.19 0.24
CA SER A 213 -30.72 -13.01 -0.74
C SER A 213 -29.21 -13.00 -0.52
N ARG A 214 -28.62 -11.82 -0.24
CA ARG A 214 -27.18 -11.70 0.07
C ARG A 214 -26.80 -12.51 1.29
N ILE A 215 -27.60 -12.45 2.36
CA ILE A 215 -27.38 -13.22 3.59
C ILE A 215 -27.46 -14.73 3.31
N ASP A 216 -28.50 -15.17 2.58
CA ASP A 216 -28.72 -16.60 2.32
C ASP A 216 -27.67 -17.20 1.37
N THR A 217 -27.00 -16.38 0.55
CA THR A 217 -25.91 -16.82 -0.33
C THR A 217 -24.53 -16.84 0.32
N VAL A 218 -24.39 -16.41 1.58
CA VAL A 218 -23.10 -16.45 2.28
C VAL A 218 -22.67 -17.91 2.49
N ALA A 219 -21.50 -18.27 1.98
CA ALA A 219 -20.95 -19.61 2.13
C ALA A 219 -20.29 -19.81 3.50
N SER A 220 -19.60 -18.79 4.00
CA SER A 220 -18.89 -18.82 5.29
C SER A 220 -18.86 -17.42 5.91
N PRO A 221 -19.37 -17.25 7.15
CA PRO A 221 -19.32 -15.97 7.85
C PRO A 221 -17.92 -15.35 7.91
N LYS A 222 -16.88 -16.19 8.00
CA LYS A 222 -15.47 -15.76 8.04
C LYS A 222 -14.90 -15.29 6.70
N HIS A 223 -15.45 -15.74 5.57
CA HIS A 223 -14.87 -15.47 4.24
C HIS A 223 -15.68 -14.46 3.44
N ASP A 224 -17.00 -14.60 3.42
CA ASP A 224 -17.91 -13.76 2.62
C ASP A 224 -19.06 -13.15 3.45
N GLY A 225 -19.06 -13.35 4.78
CA GLY A 225 -20.05 -12.75 5.69
C GLY A 225 -20.08 -11.23 5.67
N TYR A 226 -18.98 -10.56 5.29
CA TYR A 226 -18.95 -9.10 5.13
C TYR A 226 -20.02 -8.59 4.15
N ARG A 227 -20.43 -9.39 3.16
CA ARG A 227 -21.45 -9.02 2.18
C ARG A 227 -22.83 -8.85 2.79
N ALA A 228 -23.14 -9.71 3.77
CA ALA A 228 -24.36 -9.65 4.55
C ALA A 228 -24.35 -8.41 5.46
N VAL A 229 -23.29 -8.24 6.25
CA VAL A 229 -23.19 -7.13 7.21
C VAL A 229 -23.22 -5.77 6.49
N ARG A 230 -22.55 -5.62 5.34
CA ARG A 230 -22.63 -4.41 4.50
C ARG A 230 -24.04 -4.10 4.04
N ALA A 231 -24.75 -5.12 3.57
CA ALA A 231 -26.10 -4.94 3.06
C ALA A 231 -27.08 -4.57 4.19
N VAL A 232 -26.90 -5.16 5.38
CA VAL A 232 -27.67 -4.82 6.57
C VAL A 232 -27.37 -3.39 7.03
N ALA A 233 -26.10 -3.00 7.12
CA ALA A 233 -25.71 -1.65 7.52
C ALA A 233 -26.28 -0.58 6.58
N ALA A 234 -26.14 -0.79 5.27
CA ALA A 234 -26.64 0.15 4.26
C ALA A 234 -28.17 0.27 4.29
N ASP A 235 -28.89 -0.84 4.41
CA ASP A 235 -30.36 -0.82 4.49
C ASP A 235 -30.82 -0.16 5.79
N PHE A 236 -30.16 -0.45 6.92
CA PHE A 236 -30.48 0.18 8.21
C PHE A 236 -30.31 1.71 8.14
N ILE A 237 -29.19 2.17 7.58
CA ILE A 237 -28.94 3.61 7.37
C ILE A 237 -30.02 4.22 6.48
N SER A 238 -30.42 3.52 5.41
CA SER A 238 -31.48 3.97 4.52
C SER A 238 -32.84 4.10 5.20
N ASP A 239 -33.18 3.14 6.06
CA ASP A 239 -34.45 3.12 6.80
C ASP A 239 -34.51 4.16 7.92
N HIS A 240 -33.34 4.64 8.39
CA HIS A 240 -33.20 5.59 9.50
C HIS A 240 -32.52 6.90 9.08
N GLN A 241 -32.80 7.37 7.86
CA GLN A 241 -32.12 8.51 7.24
C GLN A 241 -31.96 9.75 8.14
N ASP A 242 -32.94 10.06 8.98
CA ASP A 242 -32.95 11.27 9.81
C ASP A 242 -31.83 11.24 10.89
N ASP A 243 -31.41 10.04 11.30
CA ASP A 243 -30.33 9.84 12.28
C ASP A 243 -28.93 9.90 11.65
N PHE A 244 -28.82 9.63 10.35
CA PHE A 244 -27.53 9.43 9.67
C PHE A 244 -27.19 10.53 8.67
N ALA A 245 -28.17 11.03 7.91
CA ALA A 245 -27.97 12.04 6.87
C ALA A 245 -27.30 13.33 7.37
N PRO A 246 -27.56 13.84 8.60
CA PRO A 246 -26.88 15.04 9.09
C PRO A 246 -25.36 14.90 9.25
N PHE A 247 -24.83 13.67 9.28
CA PHE A 247 -23.41 13.38 9.44
C PHE A 247 -22.73 12.97 8.13
N MET A 248 -23.45 13.01 7.00
CA MET A 248 -22.93 12.65 5.68
C MET A 248 -22.58 13.88 4.86
N GLU A 249 -21.48 13.80 4.12
CA GLU A 249 -21.08 14.84 3.17
C GLU A 249 -21.75 14.67 1.79
N GLU A 250 -22.18 13.45 1.48
CA GLU A 250 -22.77 13.08 0.19
C GLU A 250 -24.23 12.63 0.33
N PRO A 251 -24.99 12.56 -0.79
CA PRO A 251 -26.36 12.09 -0.75
C PRO A 251 -26.48 10.65 -0.22
N LEU A 252 -27.43 10.43 0.69
CA LEU A 252 -27.64 9.17 1.39
C LEU A 252 -27.77 7.95 0.45
N ASP A 253 -28.49 8.08 -0.66
CA ASP A 253 -28.62 7.00 -1.65
C ASP A 253 -27.28 6.61 -2.30
N GLN A 254 -26.38 7.58 -2.50
CA GLN A 254 -25.05 7.34 -3.07
C GLN A 254 -24.14 6.67 -2.03
N TYR A 255 -24.19 7.16 -0.80
CA TYR A 255 -23.46 6.61 0.34
C TYR A 255 -23.82 5.14 0.59
N THR A 256 -25.11 4.85 0.81
CA THR A 256 -25.60 3.50 1.12
C THR A 256 -25.32 2.52 -0.01
N ARG A 257 -25.42 2.97 -1.28
CA ARG A 257 -25.05 2.16 -2.44
C ARG A 257 -23.56 1.82 -2.46
N LYS A 258 -22.67 2.77 -2.15
CA LYS A 258 -21.22 2.51 -2.03
C LYS A 258 -20.95 1.50 -0.93
N VAL A 259 -21.42 1.76 0.29
CA VAL A 259 -21.26 0.84 1.44
C VAL A 259 -21.71 -0.58 1.11
N LYS A 260 -22.87 -0.73 0.43
CA LYS A 260 -23.48 -2.01 0.08
C LYS A 260 -22.76 -2.78 -1.02
N LEU A 261 -22.23 -2.08 -2.04
CA LEU A 261 -21.80 -2.70 -3.30
C LEU A 261 -20.29 -2.66 -3.55
N THR A 262 -19.52 -1.86 -2.82
CA THR A 262 -18.07 -1.71 -3.03
C THR A 262 -17.27 -2.15 -1.80
N ALA A 263 -15.95 -1.99 -1.88
CA ALA A 263 -15.01 -2.15 -0.78
C ALA A 263 -14.77 -0.83 -0.03
N GLU A 264 -15.77 0.07 0.01
CA GLU A 264 -15.70 1.31 0.79
C GLU A 264 -15.37 0.98 2.25
N TRP A 265 -14.44 1.74 2.82
CA TRP A 265 -14.04 1.57 4.21
C TRP A 265 -15.22 1.92 5.11
N GLY A 266 -15.45 1.09 6.13
CA GLY A 266 -16.49 1.38 7.12
C GLY A 266 -15.92 2.16 8.30
N GLY A 267 -16.75 2.97 8.93
CA GLY A 267 -16.39 3.74 10.11
C GLY A 267 -17.54 3.82 11.12
N GLN A 268 -17.69 5.00 11.71
CA GLN A 268 -18.61 5.20 12.84
C GLN A 268 -20.08 5.02 12.44
N LEU A 269 -20.48 5.50 11.26
CA LEU A 269 -21.87 5.40 10.81
C LEU A 269 -22.27 3.93 10.62
N GLU A 270 -21.40 3.13 10.02
CA GLU A 270 -21.60 1.69 9.84
C GLU A 270 -21.64 0.97 11.19
N LEU A 271 -20.70 1.28 12.08
CA LEU A 271 -20.67 0.69 13.43
C LEU A 271 -21.97 0.98 14.20
N GLN A 272 -22.45 2.22 14.17
CA GLN A 272 -23.69 2.61 14.84
C GLN A 272 -24.91 1.92 14.22
N ALA A 273 -24.97 1.82 12.89
CA ALA A 273 -26.03 1.13 12.17
C ALA A 273 -26.03 -0.37 12.49
N ILE A 274 -24.87 -1.01 12.50
CA ILE A 274 -24.72 -2.44 12.82
C ILE A 274 -25.10 -2.71 14.27
N ALA A 275 -24.63 -1.90 15.22
CA ALA A 275 -24.98 -2.04 16.64
C ALA A 275 -26.50 -2.04 16.81
N ARG A 276 -27.18 -1.07 16.21
CA ARG A 276 -28.64 -0.94 16.27
C ARG A 276 -29.37 -2.05 15.52
N ALA A 277 -28.91 -2.47 14.34
CA ALA A 277 -29.55 -3.51 13.53
C ALA A 277 -29.47 -4.90 14.18
N TYR A 278 -28.32 -5.26 14.75
CA TYR A 278 -28.08 -6.57 15.36
C TYR A 278 -28.39 -6.61 16.86
N GLY A 279 -28.59 -5.46 17.51
CA GLY A 279 -28.82 -5.38 18.94
C GLY A 279 -27.59 -5.79 19.75
N VAL A 280 -26.41 -5.35 19.31
CA VAL A 280 -25.12 -5.68 19.94
C VAL A 280 -24.40 -4.43 20.41
N GLU A 281 -23.74 -4.52 21.56
CA GLU A 281 -22.76 -3.53 22.01
C GLU A 281 -21.43 -3.81 21.30
N ILE A 282 -20.88 -2.80 20.62
CA ILE A 282 -19.59 -2.92 19.93
C ILE A 282 -18.55 -2.16 20.73
N ASN A 283 -17.54 -2.88 21.22
CA ASN A 283 -16.39 -2.29 21.90
C ASN A 283 -15.19 -2.29 20.96
N VAL A 284 -14.74 -1.11 20.56
CA VAL A 284 -13.58 -0.91 19.67
C VAL A 284 -12.39 -0.45 20.50
N ILE A 285 -11.33 -1.25 20.52
CA ILE A 285 -10.06 -0.89 21.14
C ILE A 285 -9.23 -0.13 20.11
N GLN A 286 -8.97 1.14 20.40
CA GLN A 286 -8.20 2.06 19.56
C GLN A 286 -6.70 1.86 19.79
N GLY A 287 -5.85 2.22 18.83
CA GLY A 287 -4.40 2.06 18.91
C GLY A 287 -3.70 2.78 20.09
N ASP A 288 -4.37 3.75 20.72
CA ASP A 288 -3.91 4.43 21.95
C ASP A 288 -4.41 3.75 23.25
N GLY A 289 -5.10 2.61 23.11
CA GLY A 289 -5.65 1.80 24.19
C GLY A 289 -6.99 2.29 24.74
N ARG A 290 -7.57 3.37 24.18
CA ARG A 290 -8.94 3.78 24.53
C ARG A 290 -9.93 2.75 24.00
N ILE A 291 -11.04 2.60 24.72
CA ILE A 291 -12.15 1.73 24.32
C ILE A 291 -13.32 2.63 23.96
N GLU A 292 -13.69 2.62 22.69
CA GLU A 292 -14.89 3.27 22.21
C GLU A 292 -16.05 2.28 22.29
N LYS A 293 -17.12 2.69 22.96
CA LYS A 293 -18.31 1.86 23.16
C LYS A 293 -19.44 2.39 22.30
N ILE A 294 -20.02 1.51 21.50
CA ILE A 294 -21.11 1.84 20.59
C ILE A 294 -22.30 1.00 21.01
N GLU A 295 -23.30 1.69 21.54
CA GLU A 295 -24.49 1.06 22.10
C GLU A 295 -25.57 0.85 21.03
N PRO A 296 -26.34 -0.25 21.11
CA PRO A 296 -27.40 -0.56 20.16
C PRO A 296 -28.67 0.29 20.34
N GLY A 297 -28.63 1.31 21.22
CA GLY A 297 -29.77 2.16 21.60
C GLY A 297 -30.72 1.50 22.60
N ASP A 298 -31.49 2.36 23.30
CA ASP A 298 -32.49 1.97 24.30
C ASP A 298 -33.73 1.40 23.62
N VAL A 299 -33.70 0.11 23.33
CA VAL A 299 -34.93 -0.68 23.31
C VAL A 299 -35.03 -1.25 24.71
N GLU A 300 -35.61 -0.50 25.65
CA GLU A 300 -35.94 -1.01 26.98
C GLU A 300 -36.86 -2.22 26.80
N GLU A 301 -36.31 -3.44 26.85
CA GLU A 301 -37.11 -4.66 26.95
C GLU A 301 -37.63 -4.76 28.39
N PRO A 302 -38.93 -4.58 28.65
CA PRO A 302 -39.49 -4.78 29.97
C PRO A 302 -39.51 -6.29 30.24
N GLY A 303 -38.47 -6.82 30.87
CA GLY A 303 -38.37 -8.24 31.24
C GLY A 303 -36.99 -8.87 31.14
N ASP A 304 -36.01 -8.22 30.52
CA ASP A 304 -34.63 -8.72 30.44
C ASP A 304 -33.82 -8.33 31.69
N GLU A 305 -34.22 -8.82 32.86
CA GLU A 305 -33.47 -8.60 34.12
C GLU A 305 -32.14 -9.39 34.19
N GLU A 306 -31.83 -10.26 33.21
CA GLU A 306 -30.57 -11.02 33.21
C GLU A 306 -30.14 -11.49 31.80
N GLY A 307 -30.58 -10.80 30.75
CA GLY A 307 -30.14 -11.07 29.38
C GLY A 307 -28.69 -10.61 29.21
N SER A 308 -27.73 -11.54 29.14
CA SER A 308 -26.32 -11.21 28.89
C SER A 308 -26.21 -10.28 27.68
N LYS A 309 -25.84 -9.01 27.91
CA LYS A 309 -25.61 -8.03 26.83
C LYS A 309 -24.73 -8.69 25.77
N ARG A 310 -25.20 -8.70 24.52
CA ARG A 310 -24.45 -9.24 23.39
C ARG A 310 -23.35 -8.25 23.05
N VAL A 311 -22.15 -8.49 23.58
CA VAL A 311 -20.99 -7.61 23.39
C VAL A 311 -20.03 -8.24 22.40
N ILE A 312 -19.68 -7.51 21.34
CA ILE A 312 -18.61 -7.87 20.41
C ILE A 312 -17.42 -6.94 20.57
N TRP A 313 -16.23 -7.46 20.28
CA TRP A 313 -14.98 -6.74 20.47
C TRP A 313 -14.20 -6.64 19.17
N LEU A 314 -13.72 -5.44 18.87
CA LEU A 314 -12.91 -5.12 17.70
C LEU A 314 -11.62 -4.44 18.14
N ALA A 315 -10.55 -4.65 17.39
CA ALA A 315 -9.32 -3.89 17.47
C ALA A 315 -9.22 -3.01 16.23
N TYR A 316 -8.94 -1.72 16.43
CA TYR A 316 -8.71 -0.76 15.36
C TYR A 316 -7.26 -0.28 15.40
N TYR A 317 -6.59 -0.46 14.27
CA TYR A 317 -5.22 -0.04 14.04
C TYR A 317 -5.18 1.07 13.01
N ARG A 318 -4.32 2.07 13.22
CA ARG A 318 -4.10 3.16 12.28
C ARG A 318 -2.76 3.06 11.57
N HIS A 319 -1.76 2.47 12.23
CA HIS A 319 -0.37 2.49 11.75
C HIS A 319 0.25 1.10 11.60
N THR A 320 -0.40 0.06 12.15
CA THR A 320 0.13 -1.31 12.12
C THR A 320 0.08 -1.96 10.75
N TYR A 321 -0.88 -1.57 9.90
CA TYR A 321 -1.09 -2.17 8.58
C TYR A 321 -0.58 -1.26 7.46
N GLY A 322 0.06 -1.86 6.44
CA GLY A 322 0.69 -1.10 5.35
C GLY A 322 -0.29 -0.32 4.46
N LEU A 323 -1.58 -0.66 4.51
CA LEU A 323 -2.64 0.05 3.81
C LEU A 323 -3.28 1.17 4.66
N GLY A 324 -2.80 1.40 5.89
CA GLY A 324 -3.34 2.38 6.82
C GLY A 324 -4.24 1.74 7.86
N GLU A 325 -5.47 2.23 7.96
CA GLU A 325 -6.39 1.82 9.01
C GLU A 325 -6.94 0.40 8.77
N HIS A 326 -7.19 -0.34 9.85
CA HIS A 326 -7.59 -1.74 9.77
C HIS A 326 -8.34 -2.19 11.02
N TYR A 327 -9.31 -3.10 10.83
CA TYR A 327 -10.05 -3.73 11.92
C TYR A 327 -9.77 -5.22 12.01
N ASN A 328 -9.48 -5.69 13.23
CA ASN A 328 -9.49 -7.10 13.58
C ASN A 328 -10.62 -7.43 14.55
N ALA A 329 -11.01 -8.70 14.56
CA ALA A 329 -11.93 -9.23 15.56
C ALA A 329 -11.17 -9.62 16.83
N LEU A 330 -11.83 -9.51 17.98
CA LEU A 330 -11.28 -9.91 19.28
C LEU A 330 -12.18 -10.96 19.93
N SER A 331 -11.63 -12.13 20.18
CA SER A 331 -12.32 -13.23 20.87
C SER A 331 -11.96 -13.22 22.36
N LYS A 332 -12.90 -13.59 23.24
CA LYS A 332 -12.56 -13.82 24.65
C LYS A 332 -11.67 -15.05 24.76
N HIS A 333 -10.63 -14.95 25.58
CA HIS A 333 -9.79 -16.10 25.93
C HIS A 333 -10.61 -17.03 26.83
N THR A 334 -11.16 -18.10 26.24
CA THR A 334 -11.89 -19.14 26.97
C THR A 334 -10.97 -19.98 27.85
#